data_AF-A0A679K310-F1
#
_entry.id   AF-A0A679K310-F1
#
_cell.length_a   1.000
_cell.length_b   1.000
_cell.length_c   1.000
_cell.angle_alpha   90.00
_cell.angle_beta   90.00
_cell.angle_gamma   90.00
#
_symmetry.space_group_name_H-M   'P 1'
#
loop_
_entity.id
_entity.type
_entity.pdbx_description
1 polymer ?
#
loop_
_entity_poly.entity_id
_entity_poly.type
_entity_poly.pdbx_seq_one_letter_code
_entity_poly.pdbx_strand_id
1 'polypeptide(L)'
;MAARPKAAPYRWEFAEHGKEFSVSVAPEITTNDMALMIKLSVAGAGITFGMEESFRPALERGELVSVLEDYCPRFAGFYLYYPSRRNLAPKLRALIDHLQQVR
;
A
#
# COMPACT_ATOMS: atom_id res chain seq x y z
N MET A 1 -10.08 12.51 6.25
CA MET A 1 -11.34 11.94 6.80
C MET A 1 -10.96 11.09 8.00
N ALA A 2 -11.30 11.56 9.22
CA ALA A 2 -10.87 10.96 10.47
C ALA A 2 -11.41 9.53 10.65
N ALA A 3 -10.58 8.63 11.18
CA ALA A 3 -10.92 7.24 11.46
C ALA A 3 -12.21 7.15 12.29
N ARG A 4 -13.19 6.35 11.84
CA ARG A 4 -14.38 6.04 12.63
C ARG A 4 -13.97 5.13 13.80
N PRO A 5 -14.26 5.48 15.06
CA PRO A 5 -13.82 4.73 16.26
C PRO A 5 -14.47 3.34 16.45
N LYS A 6 -15.13 2.78 15.44
CA LYS A 6 -15.73 1.43 15.44
C LYS A 6 -15.46 0.62 14.17
N ALA A 7 -14.60 1.10 13.27
CA ALA A 7 -14.18 0.28 12.14
C ALA A 7 -13.25 -0.82 12.67
N ALA A 8 -13.52 -2.08 12.33
CA ALA A 8 -12.58 -3.15 12.62
C ALA A 8 -11.23 -2.80 11.96
N PRO A 9 -10.10 -2.97 12.68
CA PRO A 9 -8.80 -2.69 12.11
C PRO A 9 -8.60 -3.49 10.82
N TYR A 10 -7.92 -2.87 9.85
CA TYR A 10 -7.61 -3.50 8.58
C TYR A 10 -6.86 -4.81 8.84
N ARG A 11 -7.33 -5.90 8.22
CA ARG A 11 -6.65 -7.20 8.33
C ARG A 11 -5.47 -7.17 7.38
N TRP A 12 -4.31 -7.57 7.88
CA TRP A 12 -3.11 -7.58 7.06
C TRP A 12 -3.20 -8.76 6.10
N GLU A 13 -2.99 -8.49 4.82
CA GLU A 13 -3.12 -9.46 3.74
C GLU A 13 -1.75 -10.07 3.44
N PHE A 14 -1.70 -11.38 3.34
CA PHE A 14 -0.50 -12.16 3.09
C PHE A 14 -0.80 -13.31 2.12
N ALA A 15 0.24 -13.91 1.55
CA ALA A 15 0.11 -15.18 0.86
C ALA A 15 1.29 -16.10 1.19
N GLU A 16 1.01 -17.39 1.33
CA GLU A 16 2.02 -18.42 1.51
C GLU A 16 1.71 -19.57 0.56
N HIS A 17 2.72 -20.04 -0.20
CA HIS A 17 2.55 -21.11 -1.19
C HIS A 17 1.38 -20.90 -2.16
N GLY A 18 1.15 -19.65 -2.58
CA GLY A 18 0.07 -19.29 -3.50
C GLY A 18 -1.33 -19.24 -2.87
N LYS A 19 -1.43 -19.40 -1.54
CA LYS A 19 -2.70 -19.30 -0.80
C LYS A 19 -2.74 -17.99 -0.02
N GLU A 20 -3.73 -17.16 -0.33
CA GLU A 20 -3.98 -15.91 0.37
C GLU A 20 -4.58 -16.16 1.76
N PHE A 21 -4.13 -15.38 2.74
CA PHE A 21 -4.70 -15.34 4.08
C PHE A 21 -4.64 -13.93 4.65
N SER A 22 -5.38 -13.69 5.73
CA SER A 22 -5.35 -12.40 6.42
C SER A 22 -5.21 -12.57 7.92
N VAL A 23 -4.47 -11.66 8.55
CA VAL A 23 -4.23 -11.65 9.99
C VAL A 23 -4.94 -10.46 10.61
N SER A 24 -5.79 -10.75 11.60
CA SER A 24 -6.39 -9.72 12.45
C SER A 24 -5.38 -9.31 13.52
N VAL A 25 -4.99 -8.05 13.53
CA VAL A 25 -4.14 -7.47 14.56
C VAL A 25 -4.98 -6.72 15.58
N ALA A 26 -4.52 -6.65 16.84
CA ALA A 26 -5.08 -5.80 17.88
C ALA A 26 -4.18 -4.55 18.02
N PRO A 27 -4.41 -3.48 17.24
CA PRO A 27 -3.48 -2.35 17.20
C PRO A 27 -3.63 -1.46 18.44
N GLU A 28 -2.50 -0.96 18.95
CA GLU A 28 -2.49 0.11 19.96
C GLU A 28 -2.78 1.48 19.34
N ILE A 29 -2.34 1.70 18.10
CA ILE A 29 -2.52 2.94 17.35
C ILE A 29 -3.10 2.59 15.97
N THR A 30 -4.16 3.29 15.56
CA THR A 30 -4.76 3.15 14.22
C THR A 30 -4.78 4.50 13.52
N THR A 31 -4.28 4.55 12.29
CA THR A 31 -4.32 5.73 11.43
C THR A 31 -4.51 5.30 9.97
N ASN A 32 -5.03 6.20 9.14
CA ASN A 32 -5.10 6.07 7.69
C ASN A 32 -4.10 6.98 6.96
N ASP A 33 -3.21 7.62 7.70
CA ASP A 33 -2.15 8.48 7.17
C ASP A 33 -0.82 7.70 7.09
N MET A 34 -0.37 7.43 5.86
CA MET A 34 0.86 6.67 5.59
C MET A 34 2.12 7.36 6.16
N ALA A 35 2.19 8.69 6.08
CA ALA A 35 3.34 9.42 6.61
C ALA A 35 3.42 9.32 8.14
N LEU A 36 2.26 9.31 8.82
CA LEU A 36 2.21 9.06 10.25
C LEU A 36 2.59 7.61 10.60
N MET A 37 2.14 6.62 9.82
CA MET A 37 2.52 5.20 10.01
C MET A 37 4.05 5.02 9.97
N ILE A 38 4.71 5.62 8.99
CA ILE A 38 6.18 5.54 8.85
C ILE A 38 6.85 6.19 10.05
N LYS A 39 6.45 7.41 10.44
CA LYS A 39 7.03 8.12 11.58
C LYS A 39 6.89 7.35 12.90
N LEU A 40 5.73 6.74 13.13
CA LEU A 40 5.49 5.90 14.31
C LEU A 40 6.41 4.67 14.32
N SER A 41 6.58 4.03 13.17
CA SER A 41 7.44 2.85 13.04
C SER A 41 8.91 3.20 13.27
N VAL A 42 9.39 4.30 12.68
CA VAL A 42 10.75 4.82 12.90
C VAL A 42 10.98 5.22 14.36
N ALA A 43 9.94 5.73 15.03
CA ALA A 43 9.99 6.05 16.46
C ALA A 43 9.90 4.81 17.38
N GLY A 44 9.83 3.59 16.83
CA GLY A 44 9.77 2.35 17.61
C GLY A 44 8.39 2.04 18.21
N ALA A 45 7.32 2.63 17.69
CA ALA A 45 5.96 2.39 18.18
C ALA A 45 5.37 1.02 17.75
N GLY A 46 6.12 0.22 16.97
CA GLY A 46 5.73 -1.13 16.57
C GLY A 46 5.95 -1.45 15.09
N ILE A 47 5.28 -2.50 14.63
CA ILE A 47 5.31 -2.97 13.24
C ILE A 47 4.14 -2.34 12.47
N THR A 48 4.38 -1.98 11.21
CA THR A 48 3.35 -1.46 10.30
C THR A 48 3.34 -2.23 8.98
N PHE A 49 2.26 -2.08 8.22
CA PHE A 49 2.05 -2.76 6.95
C PHE A 49 1.56 -1.76 5.89
N GLY A 50 2.14 -1.80 4.70
CA GLY A 50 1.75 -0.91 3.60
C GLY A 50 2.62 -1.07 2.36
N MET A 51 2.49 -0.13 1.44
CA MET A 51 3.15 -0.21 0.14
C MET A 51 4.65 0.09 0.25
N GLU A 52 5.48 -0.86 -0.21
CA GLU A 52 6.95 -0.83 -0.13
C GLU A 52 7.56 0.54 -0.50
N GLU A 53 7.09 1.14 -1.60
CA GLU A 53 7.60 2.42 -2.10
C GLU A 53 7.50 3.56 -1.07
N SER A 54 6.47 3.53 -0.21
CA SER A 54 6.33 4.54 0.85
C SER A 54 7.38 4.38 1.95
N PHE A 55 7.84 3.15 2.19
CA PHE A 55 8.84 2.82 3.22
C PHE A 55 10.26 2.88 2.70
N ARG A 56 10.46 2.80 1.37
CA ARG A 56 11.77 2.74 0.71
C ARG A 56 12.78 3.75 1.26
N PRO A 57 12.46 5.05 1.45
CA PRO A 57 13.44 6.00 1.98
C PRO A 57 13.92 5.67 3.41
N ALA A 58 13.04 5.17 4.27
CA ALA A 58 13.39 4.82 5.65
C ALA A 58 14.14 3.47 5.74
N LEU A 59 13.80 2.53 4.86
CA LEU A 59 14.53 1.26 4.69
C LEU A 59 15.96 1.51 4.20
N GLU A 60 16.13 2.35 3.18
CA GLU A 60 17.45 2.70 2.63
C GLU A 60 18.35 3.42 3.63
N ARG A 61 17.77 4.22 4.53
CA ARG A 61 18.50 4.86 5.63
C ARG A 61 18.82 3.92 6.80
N GLY A 62 18.31 2.69 6.79
CA GLY A 62 18.45 1.73 7.89
C GLY A 62 17.64 2.07 9.15
N GLU A 63 16.68 2.99 9.04
CA GLU A 63 15.77 3.36 10.13
C GLU A 63 14.67 2.31 10.34
N LEU A 64 14.35 1.56 9.28
CA LEU A 64 13.42 0.46 9.28
C LEU A 64 14.07 -0.78 8.69
N VAL A 65 13.53 -1.94 9.06
CA VAL A 65 13.84 -3.23 8.44
C VAL A 65 12.54 -3.87 7.97
N SER A 66 12.59 -4.51 6.82
CA SER A 66 11.49 -5.32 6.31
C SER A 66 11.46 -6.67 7.04
N VAL A 67 10.24 -7.15 7.31
CA VAL A 67 9.98 -8.44 7.95
C VAL A 67 8.85 -9.14 7.21
N LEU A 68 8.80 -10.47 7.30
CA LEU A 68 7.76 -11.29 6.65
C LEU A 68 7.70 -11.13 5.12
N GLU A 69 8.82 -10.78 4.46
CA GLU A 69 8.86 -10.57 3.00
C GLU A 69 8.36 -11.79 2.22
N ASP A 70 8.66 -13.00 2.69
CA ASP A 70 8.23 -14.26 2.08
C ASP A 70 6.70 -14.40 1.99
N TYR A 71 5.96 -13.66 2.82
CA TYR A 71 4.50 -13.67 2.89
C TYR A 71 3.86 -12.50 2.13
N CYS A 72 4.66 -11.59 1.58
CA CYS A 72 4.22 -10.35 0.93
C CYS A 72 4.41 -10.46 -0.61
N PRO A 73 3.52 -11.18 -1.33
CA PRO A 73 3.65 -11.29 -2.77
C PRO A 73 3.49 -9.92 -3.45
N ARG A 74 4.16 -9.74 -4.59
CA ARG A 74 3.95 -8.57 -5.44
C ARG A 74 2.53 -8.57 -5.99
N PHE A 75 1.85 -7.44 -5.90
CA PHE A 75 0.55 -7.24 -6.55
C PHE A 75 0.75 -6.71 -7.98
N ALA A 76 -0.29 -6.82 -8.81
CA ALA A 76 -0.26 -6.46 -10.23
C ALA A 76 -0.06 -4.95 -10.53
N GLY A 77 0.15 -4.12 -9.49
CA GLY A 77 0.27 -2.67 -9.61
C GLY A 77 -1.08 -1.95 -9.66
N PHE A 78 -1.03 -0.68 -10.04
CA PHE A 78 -2.20 0.18 -10.15
C PHE A 78 -2.90 0.01 -11.50
N TYR A 79 -4.23 0.14 -11.47
CA TYR A 79 -5.07 0.12 -12.67
C TYR A 79 -5.62 1.52 -12.95
N LEU A 80 -5.60 1.93 -14.22
CA LEU A 80 -6.25 3.15 -14.67
C LEU A 80 -7.68 2.84 -15.15
N TYR A 81 -8.67 3.31 -14.42
CA TYR A 81 -10.09 3.14 -14.77
C TYR A 81 -10.65 4.39 -15.44
N TYR A 82 -11.25 4.24 -16.62
CA TYR A 82 -11.94 5.32 -17.33
C TYR A 82 -13.14 4.78 -18.15
N PRO A 83 -14.23 5.56 -18.29
CA PRO A 83 -15.43 5.12 -19.00
C PRO A 83 -15.30 5.17 -20.54
N SER A 84 -15.70 4.09 -21.20
CA SER A 84 -15.93 3.83 -22.65
C SER A 84 -14.77 4.01 -23.66
N ARG A 85 -14.60 2.95 -24.47
CA ARG A 85 -13.56 2.78 -25.50
C ARG A 85 -13.85 3.46 -26.85
N ARG A 86 -15.09 3.90 -27.09
CA ARG A 86 -15.54 4.27 -28.45
C ARG A 86 -15.20 5.72 -28.85
N ASN A 87 -15.21 6.66 -27.89
CA ASN A 87 -14.93 8.09 -28.11
C ASN A 87 -14.01 8.67 -27.02
N LEU A 88 -12.81 8.09 -26.87
CA LEU A 88 -11.77 8.61 -25.98
C LEU A 88 -11.33 10.01 -26.42
N ALA A 89 -11.51 11.02 -25.57
CA ALA A 89 -11.03 12.37 -25.84
C ALA A 89 -9.51 12.36 -26.07
N PRO A 90 -8.98 13.10 -27.06
CA PRO A 90 -7.54 13.07 -27.40
C PRO A 90 -6.61 13.33 -26.22
N LYS A 91 -7.00 14.21 -25.29
CA LYS A 91 -6.23 14.51 -24.07
C LYS A 91 -6.13 13.30 -23.13
N LEU A 92 -7.22 12.54 -22.96
CA LEU A 92 -7.22 11.34 -22.11
C LEU A 92 -6.41 10.23 -22.76
N ARG A 93 -6.48 10.09 -24.10
CA ARG A 93 -5.63 9.13 -24.82
C ARG A 93 -4.14 9.46 -24.63
N ALA A 94 -3.74 10.71 -24.84
CA ALA A 94 -2.36 11.13 -24.61
C ALA A 94 -1.87 10.86 -23.18
N LEU A 95 -2.75 11.05 -22.18
CA LEU A 95 -2.43 10.70 -20.79
C LEU A 95 -2.27 9.19 -20.59
N ILE A 96 -3.18 8.38 -21.14
CA ILE A 96 -3.10 6.91 -21.07
C ILE A 96 -1.79 6.42 -21.73
N ASP A 97 -1.49 6.90 -22.93
CA ASP A 97 -0.31 6.53 -23.69
C ASP A 97 0.97 6.89 -22.90
N HIS A 98 1.00 8.07 -22.28
CA HIS A 98 2.09 8.49 -21.41
C HIS A 98 2.25 7.57 -20.18
N LEU A 99 1.15 7.28 -19.47
CA LEU A 99 1.17 6.41 -18.30
C LEU A 99 1.54 4.96 -18.62
N GLN A 100 1.25 4.48 -19.83
CA GLN A 100 1.66 3.14 -20.28
C GLN A 100 3.15 3.02 -20.59
N GLN A 101 3.82 4.13 -20.91
CA GLN A 101 5.27 4.17 -21.13
C GLN A 101 6.05 4.14 -19.81
N VAL A 102 5.46 4.68 -18.74
CA VAL A 102 6.02 4.66 -17.39
C VAL A 102 5.61 3.33 -16.73
N ARG A 103 6.28 2.25 -17.13
CA ARG A 103 6.21 0.95 -16.45
C ARG A 103 7.35 0.78 -15.47
#